data_AF-A0A932W3T6-F1
#
_entry.id   AF-A0A932W3T6-F1
#
_cell.length_a   1.000
_cell.length_b   1.000
_cell.length_c   1.000
_cell.angle_alpha   90.00
_cell.angle_beta   90.00
_cell.angle_gamma   90.00
#
_symmetry.space_group_name_H-M   'P 1'
#
loop_
_entity.id
_entity.type
_entity.pdbx_description
1 polymer ?
#
loop_
_entity_poly.entity_id
_entity_poly.type
_entity_poly.pdbx_seq_one_letter_code
_entity_poly.pdbx_strand_id
1 'polypeptide(L)'
;MNLAIAEYIQARAYDYVVCLMASPGSIGEAHDLAKDRRIAVKMMICVDGQHKSGYSAQGILRIFEGYNGKLDWFQNPTDIAECHLATRIVQHIQKVAERKQWELATGSGAS
;
A
#
# COMPACT_ATOMS: atom_id res chain seq x y z
N MET A 1 -4.43 25.22 2.13
CA MET A 1 -4.50 23.93 1.41
C MET A 1 -4.32 22.84 2.45
N ASN A 2 -5.32 21.98 2.64
CA ASN A 2 -5.28 20.95 3.68
C ASN A 2 -4.33 19.83 3.24
N LEU A 3 -3.31 19.48 4.04
CA LEU A 3 -2.24 18.53 3.67
C LEU A 3 -2.81 17.20 3.14
N ALA A 4 -3.87 16.72 3.78
CA ALA A 4 -4.59 15.50 3.41
C ALA A 4 -5.20 15.52 2.00
N ILE A 5 -5.60 16.69 1.48
CA ILE A 5 -6.14 16.80 0.11
C ILE A 5 -5.01 16.70 -0.92
N ALA A 6 -3.85 17.27 -0.63
CA ALA A 6 -2.69 17.21 -1.52
C ALA A 6 -2.17 15.76 -1.64
N GLU A 7 -2.04 15.06 -0.51
CA GLU A 7 -1.63 13.64 -0.47
C GLU A 7 -2.60 12.73 -1.22
N TYR A 8 -3.91 12.97 -1.08
CA TYR A 8 -4.93 12.25 -1.82
C TYR A 8 -4.84 12.46 -3.34
N ILE A 9 -4.69 13.72 -3.78
CA ILE A 9 -4.54 14.04 -5.22
C ILE A 9 -3.29 13.37 -5.79
N GLN A 10 -2.18 13.43 -5.05
CA GLN A 10 -0.93 12.80 -5.44
C GLN A 10 -1.08 11.27 -5.54
N ALA A 11 -1.66 10.62 -4.53
CA ALA A 11 -1.88 9.16 -4.54
C ALA A 11 -2.73 8.69 -5.74
N ARG A 12 -3.65 9.53 -6.24
CA ARG A 12 -4.39 9.23 -7.47
C ARG A 12 -3.51 9.25 -8.72
N ALA A 13 -2.50 10.11 -8.78
CA ALA A 13 -1.62 10.26 -9.93
C ALA A 13 -0.53 9.17 -10.03
N TYR A 14 -0.13 8.55 -8.91
CA TYR A 14 0.91 7.52 -8.92
C TYR A 14 0.39 6.15 -9.40
N ASP A 15 1.26 5.36 -10.05
CA ASP A 15 0.93 4.00 -10.47
C ASP A 15 0.83 3.00 -9.31
N TYR A 16 1.56 3.28 -8.23
CA TYR A 16 1.61 2.44 -7.04
C TYR A 16 1.83 3.30 -5.80
N VAL A 17 1.17 2.95 -4.70
CA VAL A 17 1.26 3.68 -3.43
C VAL A 17 1.75 2.74 -2.34
N VAL A 18 2.71 3.16 -1.53
CA VAL A 18 3.18 2.41 -0.36
C VAL A 18 2.90 3.24 0.88
N CYS A 19 2.20 2.66 1.85
CA CYS A 19 1.86 3.29 3.11
C CYS A 19 2.60 2.57 4.26
N LEU A 20 3.38 3.32 5.04
CA LEU A 20 4.08 2.82 6.22
C LEU A 20 3.28 3.13 7.48
N MET A 21 2.65 2.11 8.07
CA MET A 21 1.89 2.22 9.31
C MET A 21 2.80 1.94 10.52
N ALA A 22 3.51 2.98 10.97
CA ALA A 22 4.41 2.93 12.13
C ALA A 22 3.86 3.67 13.38
N SER A 23 2.78 4.43 13.23
CA SER A 23 2.17 5.21 14.32
C SER A 23 0.64 5.25 14.23
N PRO A 24 -0.09 5.56 15.32
CA PRO A 24 -1.53 5.77 15.27
C PRO A 24 -1.99 6.80 14.24
N GLY A 25 -1.20 7.85 13.97
CA GLY A 25 -1.50 8.83 12.93
C GLY A 25 -1.51 8.22 11.53
N SER A 26 -0.47 7.45 11.19
CA SER A 26 -0.38 6.75 9.90
C SER A 26 -1.49 5.71 9.68
N ILE A 27 -2.09 5.19 10.77
CA ILE A 27 -3.26 4.30 10.69
C ILE A 27 -4.48 5.07 10.15
N GLY A 28 -4.70 6.30 10.62
CA GLY A 28 -5.81 7.15 10.16
C GLY A 28 -5.67 7.52 8.68
N GLU A 29 -4.46 7.87 8.25
CA GLU A 29 -4.16 8.20 6.85
C GLU A 29 -4.34 6.99 5.92
N ALA A 30 -3.84 5.82 6.32
CA ALA A 30 -4.04 4.58 5.57
C ALA A 30 -5.53 4.25 5.39
N HIS A 31 -6.34 4.50 6.43
CA HIS A 31 -7.79 4.29 6.38
C HIS A 31 -8.48 5.24 5.40
N ASP A 32 -8.11 6.52 5.38
CA ASP A 32 -8.70 7.49 4.46
C ASP A 32 -8.32 7.22 3.00
N LEU A 33 -7.10 6.77 2.73
CA LEU A 33 -6.68 6.33 1.39
C LEU A 33 -7.37 5.02 0.96
N ALA A 34 -7.52 4.06 1.88
CA ALA A 34 -8.14 2.76 1.59
C ALA A 34 -9.65 2.85 1.29
N LYS A 35 -10.34 3.93 1.70
CA LYS A 35 -11.75 4.18 1.33
C LYS A 35 -11.92 4.41 -0.17
N ASP A 36 -10.92 4.94 -0.86
CA ASP A 36 -10.98 5.09 -2.32
C ASP A 36 -10.48 3.82 -2.99
N ARG A 37 -11.41 3.05 -3.55
CA ARG A 37 -11.11 1.82 -4.29
C ARG A 37 -10.05 2.00 -5.37
N ARG A 38 -9.99 3.16 -6.05
CA ARG A 38 -9.02 3.43 -7.13
C ARG A 38 -7.59 3.55 -6.62
N ILE A 39 -7.42 3.90 -5.34
CA ILE A 39 -6.13 3.95 -4.66
C ILE A 39 -5.86 2.59 -4.02
N ALA A 40 -6.85 2.02 -3.33
CA ALA A 40 -6.70 0.77 -2.59
C ALA A 40 -6.18 -0.40 -3.45
N VAL A 41 -6.67 -0.54 -4.70
CA VAL A 41 -6.26 -1.62 -5.63
C VAL A 41 -4.79 -1.54 -6.08
N LYS A 42 -4.14 -0.39 -5.92
CA LYS A 42 -2.75 -0.14 -6.33
C LYS A 42 -1.87 0.23 -5.13
N MET A 43 -2.28 -0.18 -3.94
CA MET A 43 -1.61 0.18 -2.70
C MET A 43 -0.99 -1.04 -2.02
N MET A 44 0.13 -0.82 -1.35
CA MET A 44 0.72 -1.70 -0.35
C MET A 44 0.69 -1.02 1.00
N ILE A 45 0.17 -1.71 2.02
CA ILE A 45 0.21 -1.28 3.41
C ILE A 45 1.26 -2.11 4.14
N CYS A 46 2.26 -1.45 4.72
CA CYS A 46 3.29 -2.08 5.53
C CYS A 46 3.06 -1.70 6.99
N VAL A 47 2.71 -2.66 7.84
CA VAL A 47 2.36 -2.41 9.24
C VAL A 47 3.48 -2.86 10.16
N ASP A 48 3.86 -1.99 11.10
CA ASP A 48 4.82 -2.36 12.14
C ASP A 48 4.23 -3.50 12.98
N GLY A 49 5.01 -4.55 13.20
CA GLY A 49 4.64 -5.72 13.97
C GLY A 49 4.18 -5.37 15.39
N GLN A 50 4.65 -4.26 15.97
CA GLN A 50 4.19 -3.78 17.28
C GLN A 50 2.69 -3.41 17.28
N HIS A 51 2.13 -3.03 16.14
CA HIS A 51 0.72 -2.65 16.00
C HIS A 51 -0.17 -3.79 15.48
N LYS A 52 0.38 -4.99 15.25
CA LYS A 52 -0.32 -6.15 14.66
C LYS A 52 -1.54 -6.61 15.46
N SER A 53 -1.49 -6.49 16.78
CA SER A 53 -2.59 -6.84 17.69
C SER A 53 -3.56 -5.67 17.93
N GLY A 54 -3.27 -4.48 17.41
CA GLY A 54 -4.12 -3.31 17.56
C GLY A 54 -5.43 -3.44 16.78
N TYR A 55 -6.54 -3.05 17.41
CA TYR A 55 -7.88 -3.06 16.82
C TYR A 55 -7.94 -2.32 15.47
N SER A 56 -7.25 -1.19 15.38
CA SER A 56 -7.22 -0.35 14.19
C SER A 56 -6.46 -0.99 13.01
N ALA A 57 -5.42 -1.77 13.29
CA ALA A 57 -4.74 -2.53 12.24
C ALA A 57 -5.70 -3.58 11.66
N GLN A 58 -6.28 -4.43 12.52
CA GLN A 58 -7.22 -5.50 12.15
C GLN A 58 -8.44 -5.00 11.34
N GLY A 59 -9.00 -3.84 11.69
CA GLY A 59 -10.12 -3.25 10.97
C GLY A 59 -9.74 -2.82 9.54
N ILE A 60 -8.58 -2.19 9.37
CA ILE A 60 -8.06 -1.80 8.05
C ILE A 60 -7.76 -3.04 7.21
N LEU A 61 -7.20 -4.10 7.80
CA LEU A 61 -6.86 -5.33 7.08
C LEU A 61 -8.07 -5.91 6.34
N ARG A 62 -9.22 -5.98 7.01
CA ARG A 62 -10.45 -6.54 6.41
C ARG A 62 -10.98 -5.71 5.26
N ILE A 63 -10.91 -4.38 5.36
CA ILE A 63 -11.34 -3.49 4.28
C ILE A 63 -10.38 -3.63 3.09
N PHE A 64 -9.09 -3.74 3.37
CA PHE A 64 -8.04 -3.72 2.37
C PHE A 64 -7.88 -5.06 1.61
N GLU A 65 -8.04 -6.19 2.31
CA GLU A 65 -8.05 -7.53 1.70
C GLU A 65 -9.15 -7.65 0.64
N GLY A 66 -10.29 -6.98 0.82
CA GLY A 66 -11.40 -6.95 -0.14
C GLY A 66 -11.10 -6.26 -1.46
N TYR A 67 -10.02 -5.48 -1.56
CA TYR A 67 -9.67 -4.69 -2.75
C TYR A 67 -8.42 -5.17 -3.48
N ASN A 68 -7.95 -6.40 -3.22
CA ASN A 68 -6.69 -6.95 -3.77
C ASN A 68 -5.43 -6.10 -3.45
N GLY A 69 -5.51 -5.22 -2.45
CA GLY A 69 -4.35 -4.48 -1.97
C GLY A 69 -3.37 -5.40 -1.24
N LYS A 70 -2.08 -5.05 -1.24
CA LYS A 70 -1.05 -5.88 -0.57
C LYS A 70 -0.83 -5.44 0.87
N LEU A 71 -1.06 -6.35 1.81
CA LEU A 71 -0.59 -6.15 3.18
C LEU A 71 0.77 -6.83 3.38
N ASP A 72 1.66 -6.14 4.09
CA ASP A 72 2.89 -6.72 4.62
C ASP A 72 3.13 -6.27 6.07
N TRP A 73 3.89 -7.07 6.80
CA TRP A 73 4.29 -6.78 8.16
C TRP A 73 5.79 -6.55 8.20
N PHE A 74 6.25 -5.66 9.07
CA PHE A 74 7.68 -5.44 9.27
C PHE A 74 8.04 -5.31 10.74
N GLN A 75 9.29 -5.61 11.08
CA GLN A 75 9.82 -5.45 12.44
C GLN A 75 10.68 -4.20 12.54
N ASN A 76 10.24 -3.23 13.34
CA ASN A 76 11.01 -2.03 13.64
C ASN A 76 11.92 -2.28 14.86
N PRO A 77 13.22 -1.91 14.83
CA PRO A 77 13.94 -1.26 13.72
C PRO A 77 14.61 -2.20 12.72
N THR A 78 14.68 -3.51 13.01
CA THR A 78 15.49 -4.48 12.25
C THR A 78 15.24 -4.44 10.74
N ASP A 79 13.99 -4.54 10.29
CA ASP A 79 13.64 -4.57 8.87
C ASP A 79 13.94 -3.26 8.13
N ILE A 80 14.02 -2.14 8.86
CA ILE A 80 14.38 -0.83 8.32
C ILE A 80 15.89 -0.71 8.23
N ALA A 81 16.60 -1.02 9.33
CA ALA A 81 18.04 -0.93 9.42
C ALA A 81 18.75 -1.86 8.42
N GLU A 82 18.22 -3.06 8.23
CA GLU A 82 18.77 -4.09 7.34
C GLU A 82 18.15 -4.04 5.93
N CYS A 83 17.31 -3.04 5.63
CA CYS A 83 16.65 -2.85 4.33
C CYS A 83 15.77 -4.02 3.86
N HIS A 84 15.36 -4.92 4.76
CA HIS A 84 14.46 -6.02 4.43
C HIS A 84 13.11 -5.53 3.93
N LEU A 85 12.54 -4.50 4.56
CA LEU A 85 11.25 -3.95 4.14
C LEU A 85 11.33 -3.33 2.74
N ALA A 86 12.35 -2.49 2.51
CA ALA A 86 12.58 -1.86 1.20
C ALA A 86 12.76 -2.91 0.10
N THR A 87 13.51 -3.97 0.38
CA THR A 87 13.70 -5.10 -0.55
C THR A 87 12.36 -5.75 -0.92
N ARG A 88 11.50 -6.07 0.06
CA ARG A 88 10.18 -6.66 -0.19
C ARG A 88 9.27 -5.72 -0.98
N ILE A 89 9.28 -4.43 -0.67
CA ILE A 89 8.51 -3.39 -1.39
C ILE A 89 8.93 -3.35 -2.86
N VAL A 90 10.23 -3.23 -3.15
CA VAL A 90 10.74 -3.14 -4.53
C VAL A 90 10.39 -4.40 -5.32
N GLN A 91 10.61 -5.59 -4.73
CA GLN A 91 10.25 -6.86 -5.37
C GLN A 91 8.75 -6.94 -5.68
N HIS A 92 7.89 -6.41 -4.80
CA HIS A 92 6.46 -6.41 -5.04
C HIS A 92 6.06 -5.43 -6.14
N ILE A 93 6.61 -4.22 -6.14
CA ILE A 93 6.40 -3.22 -7.20
C ILE A 93 6.81 -3.79 -8.56
N GLN A 94 7.97 -4.46 -8.63
CA GLN A 94 8.43 -5.12 -9.87
C GLN A 94 7.41 -6.14 -10.38
N LYS A 95 6.91 -7.02 -9.52
CA LYS A 95 5.88 -8.02 -9.91
C LYS A 95 4.59 -7.36 -10.43
N VAL A 96 4.14 -6.28 -9.78
CA VAL A 96 2.95 -5.54 -10.21
C VAL A 96 3.20 -4.83 -11.55
N ALA A 97 4.38 -4.23 -11.73
CA ALA A 97 4.76 -3.57 -12.97
C ALA A 97 4.86 -4.54 -14.14
N GLU A 98 5.51 -5.69 -13.96
CA GLU A 98 5.61 -6.76 -14.96
C GLU A 98 4.23 -7.26 -15.39
N ARG A 99 3.33 -7.50 -14.43
CA ARG A 99 1.95 -7.90 -14.72
C ARG A 99 1.22 -6.83 -15.52
N LYS A 100 1.31 -5.56 -15.14
CA LYS A 100 0.70 -4.44 -15.86
C LYS A 100 1.23 -4.32 -17.28
N GLN A 101 2.54 -4.48 -17.47
CA GLN A 101 3.16 -4.48 -18.81
C GLN A 101 2.66 -5.65 -19.67
N TRP A 102 2.52 -6.84 -19.09
CA TRP A 102 1.97 -8.00 -19.79
C TRP A 102 0.48 -7.79 -20.18
N GLU A 103 -0.34 -7.27 -19.27
CA GLU A 103 -1.75 -6.93 -19.54
C GLU A 103 -1.87 -5.86 -20.64
N LEU A 104 -0.99 -4.85 -20.64
CA LEU A 104 -0.94 -3.85 -21.72
C LEU A 104 -0.54 -4.47 -23.06
N ALA A 105 0.49 -5.33 -23.09
CA ALA A 105 0.97 -5.97 -24.31
C ALA A 105 -0.05 -6.94 -24.92
N THR A 106 -0.84 -7.62 -24.07
CA THR A 106 -1.85 -8.60 -24.49
C THR A 106 -3.21 -7.97 -24.74
N GLY A 107 -3.57 -6.91 -24.02
CA GLY A 107 -4.82 -6.17 -24.15
C GLY A 107 -4.88 -5.24 -25.37
N SER A 108 -3.73 -4.83 -25.92
CA SER A 108 -3.67 -4.04 -27.17
C SER A 108 -3.96 -4.84 -28.46
N GLY A 109 -4.34 -6.11 -28.35
CA GLY A 109 -4.78 -6.96 -29.48
C GLY A 109 -6.29 -7.14 -29.61
N ALA A 110 -7.09 -6.55 -28.73
CA ALA A 110 -8.55 -6.66 -28.73
C ALA A 110 -9.22 -5.27 -28.71
N SER A 111 -9.07 -4.54 -29.81
CA SER A 111 -9.96 -3.44 -30.19
C SER A 111 -10.13 -3.43 -31.70
#